data_AF-A0A2D5K0F9-F1
#
_entry.id   AF-A0A2D5K0F9-F1
#
_cell.length_a   1.000
_cell.length_b   1.000
_cell.length_c   1.000
_cell.angle_alpha   90.00
_cell.angle_beta   90.00
_cell.angle_gamma   90.00
#
_symmetry.space_group_name_H-M   'P 1'
#
loop_
_entity.id
_entity.type
_entity.pdbx_description
1 polymer ?
#
loop_
_entity_poly.entity_id
_entity_poly.type
_entity_poly.pdbx_seq_one_letter_code
_entity_poly.pdbx_strand_id
1 'polypeptide(L)'
;MSAIITDQIRILNSKNFRNGVLSTSNAYYTFVGLTNSTDFSDTWEARPPAPRDNFNQENDYWDTMVAMKRITSSDIMHVIPKRNWSSGSKYDMYRHDYSVDNLAAVSSATNLYSSFFYVMNKDFRIYICLQNGTSPDNPTGKPSLDEPTFTDLEPRVAGSSGDGYIWKYLYTLSPSDIIKFDSTEFMPVPNDWETSSDNALVRDNAVSGSIKIVTVRNKGLNVGAANLQYRNVPIKGDGVGAECTITIDENSQVLSVEVSNQGSGYTYGTVDLVAGSVPTGTVRPTFDIIIPPQGGHGYDIYREMGASNLLLYARIENDTQNPDFVTGNKIARVGIVENPTEYNSSTILDKPKASAVGALKLVGTGYSTAEFAINTFVSQTIATGTTAFGRVINYDQTTGILKFWQDRYLVGFNTSNGTSNITPRHGYDLAEFTSSPDTGGTLLIIPDNGSNSNLSIDSAFTGASTVINSRTYYYGLNFTDGIALPEVQKQSGNIIYVDNRPSILRSSNQKEDIKIILQF
;
A
#
# COMPACT_ATOMS: atom_id res chain seq x y z
N MET A 1 -9.39 6.14 34.01
CA MET A 1 -8.00 6.36 33.53
C MET A 1 -8.12 6.84 32.10
N SER A 2 -7.58 8.01 31.76
CA SER A 2 -7.58 8.55 30.39
C SER A 2 -6.22 8.33 29.75
N ALA A 3 -6.19 7.72 28.56
CA ALA A 3 -5.00 7.48 27.76
C ALA A 3 -5.33 7.61 26.27
N ILE A 4 -4.36 7.99 25.44
CA ILE A 4 -4.49 8.10 23.99
C ILE A 4 -3.28 7.49 23.29
N ILE A 5 -3.53 6.78 22.20
CA ILE A 5 -2.51 6.33 21.26
C ILE A 5 -2.31 7.47 20.27
N THR A 6 -1.18 8.16 20.37
CA THR A 6 -0.87 9.32 19.50
C THR A 6 -0.56 8.86 18.08
N ASP A 7 -0.83 9.69 17.08
CA ASP A 7 -0.51 9.36 15.68
C ASP A 7 0.98 9.08 15.43
N GLN A 8 1.88 9.58 16.29
CA GLN A 8 3.32 9.32 16.17
C GLN A 8 3.68 7.84 16.33
N ILE A 9 2.90 7.06 17.11
CA ILE A 9 3.14 5.61 17.21
C ILE A 9 2.70 4.89 15.93
N ARG A 10 1.69 5.41 15.22
CA ARG A 10 1.20 4.87 13.95
C ARG A 10 2.24 5.09 12.85
N ILE A 11 2.81 6.30 12.80
CA ILE A 11 3.93 6.64 11.91
C ILE A 11 5.19 5.83 12.27
N LEU A 12 5.45 5.60 13.57
CA LEU A 12 6.58 4.76 13.99
C LEU A 12 6.40 3.31 13.54
N ASN A 13 5.20 2.75 13.70
CA ASN A 13 4.89 1.38 13.31
C ASN A 13 4.98 1.20 11.79
N SER A 14 4.50 2.17 10.99
CA SER A 14 4.68 2.12 9.53
C SER A 14 6.16 2.20 9.15
N LYS A 15 6.94 3.11 9.74
CA LYS A 15 8.41 3.17 9.52
C LYS A 15 9.08 1.83 9.86
N ASN A 16 8.73 1.22 10.99
CA ASN A 16 9.29 -0.07 11.41
C ASN A 16 8.93 -1.21 10.44
N PHE A 17 7.67 -1.30 10.01
CA PHE A 17 7.26 -2.30 9.03
C PHE A 17 7.99 -2.14 7.70
N ARG A 18 8.10 -0.90 7.18
CA ARG A 18 8.89 -0.62 5.97
C ARG A 18 10.34 -1.03 6.16
N ASN A 19 10.97 -0.67 7.28
CA ASN A 19 12.36 -1.07 7.58
C ASN A 19 12.51 -2.60 7.65
N GLY A 20 11.49 -3.32 8.13
CA GLY A 20 11.40 -4.77 8.05
C GLY A 20 11.48 -5.28 6.61
N VAL A 21 10.71 -4.69 5.69
CA VAL A 21 10.71 -5.05 4.25
C VAL A 21 12.02 -4.69 3.55
N LEU A 22 12.68 -3.61 3.96
CA LEU A 22 13.96 -3.18 3.40
C LEU A 22 15.16 -3.99 3.92
N SER A 23 14.98 -4.69 5.02
CA SER A 23 16.02 -5.52 5.63
C SER A 23 16.35 -6.71 4.73
N THR A 24 17.64 -7.00 4.56
CA THR A 24 18.09 -8.23 3.87
C THR A 24 17.91 -9.49 4.73
N SER A 25 17.58 -9.33 6.02
CA SER A 25 17.34 -10.44 6.94
C SER A 25 15.91 -10.99 6.87
N ASN A 26 14.99 -10.24 6.24
CA ASN A 26 13.61 -10.64 6.07
C ASN A 26 13.26 -10.75 4.58
N ALA A 27 12.21 -11.49 4.27
CA ALA A 27 11.63 -11.56 2.95
C ALA A 27 10.11 -11.51 3.03
N TYR A 28 9.51 -10.57 2.31
CA TYR A 28 8.05 -10.44 2.23
C TYR A 28 7.59 -10.82 0.84
N TYR A 29 6.50 -11.57 0.75
CA TYR A 29 5.94 -12.03 -0.51
C TYR A 29 4.45 -11.73 -0.58
N THR A 30 4.01 -11.18 -1.71
CA THR A 30 2.59 -11.23 -2.07
C THR A 30 2.31 -12.60 -2.69
N PHE A 31 1.34 -13.33 -2.13
CA PHE A 31 0.89 -14.59 -2.70
C PHE A 31 -0.48 -14.44 -3.38
N VAL A 32 -0.73 -15.31 -4.34
CA VAL A 32 -2.06 -15.51 -4.94
C VAL A 32 -2.47 -16.97 -4.82
N GLY A 33 -3.77 -17.19 -4.71
CA GLY A 33 -4.30 -18.53 -4.51
C GLY A 33 -5.80 -18.63 -4.75
N LEU A 34 -6.33 -19.78 -4.31
CA LEU A 34 -7.73 -20.16 -4.36
C LEU A 34 -8.29 -20.15 -5.79
N THR A 35 -8.00 -21.21 -6.55
CA THR A 35 -8.47 -21.35 -7.93
C THR A 35 -9.88 -21.92 -8.05
N ASN A 36 -10.38 -22.54 -6.98
CA ASN A 36 -11.66 -23.23 -6.89
C ASN A 36 -12.63 -22.55 -5.91
N SER A 37 -12.68 -21.21 -5.93
CA SER A 37 -13.49 -20.39 -5.01
C SER A 37 -14.96 -20.81 -4.91
N THR A 38 -15.55 -21.30 -6.01
CA THR A 38 -16.94 -21.79 -6.05
C THR A 38 -17.16 -23.05 -5.21
N ASP A 39 -16.13 -23.87 -4.97
CA ASP A 39 -16.24 -25.05 -4.10
C ASP A 39 -16.45 -24.66 -2.62
N PHE A 40 -16.06 -23.44 -2.25
CA PHE A 40 -16.23 -22.88 -0.91
C PHE A 40 -17.55 -22.12 -0.78
N SER A 41 -18.00 -21.47 -1.85
CA SER A 41 -19.28 -20.77 -1.88
C SER A 41 -19.77 -20.55 -3.31
N ASP A 42 -21.00 -20.99 -3.61
CA ASP A 42 -21.65 -20.73 -4.91
C ASP A 42 -21.86 -19.23 -5.18
N THR A 43 -21.85 -18.40 -4.13
CA THR A 43 -22.03 -16.94 -4.22
C THR A 43 -20.73 -16.15 -4.16
N TRP A 44 -19.57 -16.82 -4.22
CA TRP A 44 -18.25 -16.19 -4.03
C TRP A 44 -18.06 -14.96 -4.93
N GLU A 45 -18.43 -15.05 -6.20
CA GLU A 45 -18.19 -13.97 -7.17
C GLU A 45 -18.95 -12.68 -6.84
N ALA A 46 -20.15 -12.80 -6.27
CA ALA A 46 -20.95 -11.65 -5.88
C ALA A 46 -20.59 -11.16 -4.48
N ARG A 47 -20.26 -12.08 -3.57
CA ARG A 47 -20.07 -11.81 -2.14
C ARG A 47 -19.00 -12.75 -1.56
N PRO A 48 -17.71 -12.46 -1.83
CA PRO A 48 -16.62 -13.24 -1.23
C PRO A 48 -16.74 -13.24 0.29
N PRO A 49 -16.65 -14.39 0.97
CA PRO A 49 -16.63 -14.45 2.42
C PRO A 49 -15.43 -13.69 2.99
N ALA A 50 -15.63 -12.98 4.11
CA ALA A 50 -14.52 -12.36 4.82
C ALA A 50 -13.46 -13.41 5.21
N PRO A 51 -12.15 -13.08 5.08
CA PRO A 51 -11.08 -13.93 5.60
C PRO A 51 -11.28 -14.23 7.09
N ARG A 52 -10.87 -15.41 7.54
CA ARG A 52 -10.92 -15.82 8.95
C ARG A 52 -9.52 -15.84 9.54
N ASP A 53 -9.40 -15.40 10.78
CA ASP A 53 -8.14 -15.41 11.53
C ASP A 53 -8.17 -16.55 12.57
N ASN A 54 -7.52 -17.66 12.26
CA ASN A 54 -7.24 -18.79 13.14
C ASN A 54 -6.27 -19.76 12.47
N PHE A 55 -5.54 -20.56 13.26
CA PHE A 55 -4.53 -21.48 12.75
C PHE A 55 -5.04 -22.51 11.73
N ASN A 56 -6.29 -22.97 11.86
CA ASN A 56 -6.84 -23.91 10.87
C ASN A 56 -7.00 -23.24 9.50
N GLN A 57 -7.48 -21.99 9.50
CA GLN A 57 -7.63 -21.19 8.30
C GLN A 57 -6.28 -20.74 7.74
N GLU A 58 -5.29 -20.44 8.59
CA GLU A 58 -3.92 -20.15 8.17
C GLU A 58 -3.33 -21.32 7.37
N ASN A 59 -3.53 -22.55 7.86
CA ASN A 59 -3.11 -23.74 7.14
C ASN A 59 -3.89 -23.90 5.81
N ASP A 60 -5.16 -23.51 5.73
CA ASP A 60 -5.95 -23.53 4.48
C ASP A 60 -5.46 -22.48 3.46
N TYR A 61 -5.01 -21.31 3.94
CA TYR A 61 -4.37 -20.32 3.08
C TYR A 61 -3.14 -20.92 2.40
N TRP A 62 -2.30 -21.63 3.15
CA TRP A 62 -1.16 -22.38 2.60
C TRP A 62 -1.55 -23.46 1.60
N ASP A 63 -2.58 -24.25 1.91
CA ASP A 63 -3.07 -25.31 1.03
C ASP A 63 -3.55 -24.76 -0.32
N THR A 64 -4.02 -23.50 -0.33
CA THR A 64 -4.60 -22.85 -1.50
C THR A 64 -3.67 -21.86 -2.21
N MET A 65 -2.42 -21.69 -1.76
CA MET A 65 -1.46 -20.82 -2.45
C MET A 65 -1.01 -21.45 -3.78
N VAL A 66 -0.88 -20.62 -4.81
CA VAL A 66 -0.43 -21.05 -6.14
C VAL A 66 0.96 -20.52 -6.46
N ALA A 67 1.17 -19.23 -6.24
CA ALA A 67 2.43 -18.57 -6.58
C ALA A 67 2.64 -17.31 -5.74
N MET A 68 3.89 -16.87 -5.67
CA MET A 68 4.35 -15.79 -4.80
C MET A 68 5.29 -14.85 -5.55
N LYS A 69 5.21 -13.56 -5.24
CA LYS A 69 6.06 -12.48 -5.76
C LYS A 69 6.76 -11.80 -4.60
N ARG A 70 8.08 -11.71 -4.63
CA ARG A 70 8.84 -10.98 -3.59
C ARG A 70 8.53 -9.49 -3.66
N ILE A 71 8.33 -8.87 -2.51
CA ILE A 71 8.20 -7.43 -2.35
C ILE A 71 9.60 -6.86 -2.12
N THR A 72 10.02 -5.93 -2.97
CA THR A 72 11.32 -5.24 -2.86
C THR A 72 11.18 -3.84 -2.27
N SER A 73 12.31 -3.17 -2.02
CA SER A 73 12.33 -1.76 -1.62
C SER A 73 11.63 -0.82 -2.61
N SER A 74 11.56 -1.20 -3.89
CA SER A 74 10.88 -0.43 -4.94
C SER A 74 9.37 -0.69 -5.03
N ASP A 75 8.86 -1.60 -4.21
CA ASP A 75 7.49 -2.11 -4.24
C ASP A 75 6.71 -1.78 -2.96
N ILE A 76 7.27 -0.95 -2.09
CA ILE A 76 6.62 -0.46 -0.88
C ILE A 76 6.81 1.04 -0.75
N MET A 77 5.76 1.80 -0.44
CA MET A 77 5.85 3.25 -0.26
C MET A 77 4.85 3.76 0.79
N HIS A 78 5.23 4.81 1.51
CA HIS A 78 4.30 5.55 2.36
C HIS A 78 3.24 6.23 1.50
N VAL A 79 1.98 6.15 1.93
CA VAL A 79 0.87 6.79 1.24
C VAL A 79 -0.02 7.55 2.23
N ILE A 80 -0.67 8.59 1.74
CA ILE A 80 -1.61 9.42 2.50
C ILE A 80 -2.89 9.59 1.69
N PRO A 81 -4.03 9.92 2.34
CA PRO A 81 -5.27 10.18 1.63
C PRO A 81 -5.09 11.19 0.48
N LYS A 82 -5.57 10.84 -0.70
CA LYS A 82 -5.44 11.67 -1.89
C LYS A 82 -6.39 12.85 -1.81
N ARG A 83 -5.85 14.06 -1.98
CA ARG A 83 -6.60 15.31 -2.00
C ARG A 83 -6.21 16.10 -3.24
N ASN A 84 -7.05 16.09 -4.27
CA ASN A 84 -6.78 16.88 -5.46
C ASN A 84 -7.30 18.32 -5.26
N TRP A 85 -6.58 19.29 -5.79
CA TRP A 85 -7.05 20.66 -5.84
C TRP A 85 -8.20 20.81 -6.85
N SER A 86 -9.18 21.65 -6.54
CA SER A 86 -10.30 22.01 -7.40
C SER A 86 -10.75 23.45 -7.12
N SER A 87 -10.93 24.22 -8.19
CA SER A 87 -11.42 25.60 -8.10
C SER A 87 -12.80 25.66 -7.43
N GLY A 88 -13.00 26.64 -6.55
CA GLY A 88 -14.23 26.87 -5.81
C GLY A 88 -14.38 26.00 -4.54
N SER A 89 -13.45 25.08 -4.28
CA SER A 89 -13.43 24.29 -3.05
C SER A 89 -12.79 25.08 -1.90
N LYS A 90 -13.21 24.76 -0.66
CA LYS A 90 -12.56 25.24 0.55
C LYS A 90 -11.63 24.17 1.11
N TYR A 91 -10.47 24.59 1.59
CA TYR A 91 -9.50 23.72 2.26
C TYR A 91 -9.28 24.21 3.68
N ASP A 92 -8.89 23.31 4.58
CA ASP A 92 -8.41 23.73 5.89
C ASP A 92 -7.02 24.36 5.74
N MET A 93 -6.66 25.28 6.63
CA MET A 93 -5.25 25.67 6.76
C MET A 93 -4.55 24.70 7.71
N TYR A 94 -3.25 24.60 7.61
CA TYR A 94 -2.44 23.94 8.61
C TYR A 94 -2.59 24.65 9.96
N ARG A 95 -2.96 23.90 11.00
CA ARG A 95 -2.89 24.37 12.39
C ARG A 95 -2.38 23.27 13.31
N HIS A 96 -1.47 23.64 14.20
CA HIS A 96 -0.89 22.75 15.20
C HIS A 96 -1.84 22.46 16.37
N ASP A 97 -2.91 23.25 16.53
CA ASP A 97 -3.80 23.23 17.69
C ASP A 97 -5.16 22.57 17.42
N TYR A 98 -5.31 21.85 16.30
CA TYR A 98 -6.52 21.08 16.03
C TYR A 98 -6.70 19.97 17.06
N SER A 99 -7.88 19.95 17.68
CA SER A 99 -8.24 19.02 18.75
C SER A 99 -9.74 18.80 18.81
N VAL A 100 -10.22 17.95 19.73
CA VAL A 100 -11.66 17.76 19.99
C VAL A 100 -12.36 19.04 20.44
N ASP A 101 -11.63 19.99 21.04
CA ASP A 101 -12.14 21.28 21.51
C ASP A 101 -11.91 22.41 20.49
N ASN A 102 -11.11 22.15 19.45
CA ASN A 102 -10.74 23.11 18.42
C ASN A 102 -10.73 22.43 17.05
N LEU A 103 -11.92 22.31 16.46
CA LEU A 103 -12.13 21.60 15.20
C LEU A 103 -11.59 22.39 14.01
N ALA A 104 -11.16 21.68 12.97
CA ALA A 104 -10.87 22.29 11.68
C ALA A 104 -12.15 22.89 11.05
N ALA A 105 -12.06 24.14 10.60
CA ALA A 105 -13.25 24.92 10.25
C ALA A 105 -13.98 24.45 8.98
N VAL A 106 -13.30 23.71 8.09
CA VAL A 106 -13.87 23.18 6.86
C VAL A 106 -14.20 21.69 7.01
N SER A 107 -13.22 20.87 7.38
CA SER A 107 -13.42 19.42 7.48
C SER A 107 -14.11 18.95 8.76
N SER A 108 -14.22 19.83 9.78
CA SER A 108 -14.65 19.46 11.14
C SER A 108 -13.76 18.39 11.80
N ALA A 109 -12.52 18.22 11.31
CA ALA A 109 -11.58 17.27 11.87
C ALA A 109 -11.15 17.65 13.30
N THR A 110 -11.02 16.64 14.15
CA THR A 110 -10.57 16.74 15.55
C THR A 110 -9.05 16.62 15.70
N ASN A 111 -8.32 16.46 14.59
CA ASN A 111 -6.86 16.40 14.54
C ASN A 111 -6.37 16.90 13.17
N LEU A 112 -5.07 17.19 13.08
CA LEU A 112 -4.46 17.72 11.86
C LEU A 112 -4.51 16.73 10.68
N TYR A 113 -4.17 15.46 10.87
CA TYR A 113 -4.01 14.51 9.77
C TYR A 113 -5.33 14.13 9.08
N SER A 114 -6.46 14.27 9.78
CA SER A 114 -7.80 14.15 9.20
C SER A 114 -8.27 15.44 8.50
N SER A 115 -7.61 16.58 8.73
CA SER A 115 -7.98 17.88 8.14
C SER A 115 -7.55 18.01 6.68
N PHE A 116 -8.16 18.95 5.96
CA PHE A 116 -8.05 19.09 4.51
C PHE A 116 -6.96 20.11 4.15
N PHE A 117 -5.78 20.01 4.79
CA PHE A 117 -4.75 21.04 4.80
C PHE A 117 -3.67 20.93 3.70
N TYR A 118 -3.73 19.90 2.86
CA TYR A 118 -2.83 19.74 1.72
C TYR A 118 -3.60 19.36 0.46
N VAL A 119 -2.99 19.62 -0.68
CA VAL A 119 -3.55 19.31 -2.00
C VAL A 119 -2.47 18.87 -2.98
N MET A 120 -2.88 18.08 -3.97
CA MET A 120 -2.14 17.76 -5.18
C MET A 120 -2.72 18.58 -6.34
N ASN A 121 -1.86 19.26 -7.09
CA ASN A 121 -2.26 20.00 -8.29
C ASN A 121 -2.29 19.10 -9.54
N LYS A 122 -2.71 19.65 -10.68
CA LYS A 122 -2.73 18.95 -11.98
C LYS A 122 -1.39 18.43 -12.48
N ASP A 123 -0.29 19.01 -12.01
CA ASP A 123 1.09 18.65 -12.38
C ASP A 123 1.72 17.66 -11.36
N PHE A 124 0.90 17.02 -10.51
CA PHE A 124 1.32 16.09 -9.47
C PHE A 124 2.31 16.69 -8.45
N ARG A 125 2.16 17.99 -8.19
CA ARG A 125 2.89 18.73 -7.15
C ARG A 125 2.03 18.83 -5.90
N ILE A 126 2.66 18.60 -4.74
CA ILE A 126 1.99 18.60 -3.44
C ILE A 126 2.28 19.92 -2.74
N TYR A 127 1.22 20.52 -2.20
CA TYR A 127 1.28 21.76 -1.45
C TYR A 127 0.57 21.63 -0.12
N ILE A 128 1.07 22.36 0.87
CA ILE A 128 0.40 22.59 2.14
C ILE A 128 -0.27 23.98 2.13
N CYS A 129 -1.51 24.04 2.59
CA CYS A 129 -2.25 25.27 2.81
C CYS A 129 -1.82 25.85 4.16
N LEU A 130 -1.06 26.94 4.17
CA LEU A 130 -0.69 27.61 5.42
C LEU A 130 -1.74 28.65 5.85
N GLN A 131 -2.46 29.22 4.89
CA GLN A 131 -3.59 30.12 5.10
C GLN A 131 -4.64 29.87 4.02
N ASN A 132 -5.92 29.88 4.38
CA ASN A 132 -7.06 29.60 3.50
C ASN A 132 -8.00 30.80 3.31
N GLY A 133 -7.48 32.01 3.52
CA GLY A 133 -8.25 33.26 3.51
C GLY A 133 -9.16 33.44 4.72
N THR A 134 -8.87 32.77 5.85
CA THR A 134 -9.65 32.99 7.08
C THR A 134 -9.53 34.42 7.57
N SER A 135 -10.63 34.96 8.08
CA SER A 135 -10.65 36.21 8.82
C SER A 135 -11.81 36.16 9.83
N PRO A 136 -11.89 37.11 10.77
CA PRO A 136 -13.06 37.21 11.66
C PRO A 136 -14.39 37.34 10.92
N ASP A 137 -14.40 37.84 9.67
CA ASP A 137 -15.61 37.89 8.83
C ASP A 137 -15.83 36.61 8.02
N ASN A 138 -14.78 35.81 7.81
CA ASN A 138 -14.79 34.56 7.06
C ASN A 138 -14.16 33.42 7.88
N PRO A 139 -14.77 33.00 9.01
CA PRO A 139 -14.15 32.06 9.94
C PRO A 139 -13.90 30.67 9.33
N THR A 140 -14.65 30.31 8.28
CA THR A 140 -14.51 29.04 7.54
C THR A 140 -13.58 29.14 6.33
N GLY A 141 -12.84 30.23 6.19
CA GLY A 141 -12.00 30.50 5.01
C GLY A 141 -12.83 30.81 3.76
N LYS A 142 -12.12 31.20 2.70
CA LYS A 142 -12.70 31.52 1.39
C LYS A 142 -12.58 30.32 0.43
N PRO A 143 -13.38 30.25 -0.63
CA PRO A 143 -13.14 29.30 -1.73
C PRO A 143 -11.80 29.61 -2.41
N SER A 144 -10.97 28.60 -2.67
CA SER A 144 -9.75 28.75 -3.45
C SER A 144 -10.10 28.88 -4.94
N LEU A 145 -9.54 29.88 -5.61
CA LEU A 145 -9.78 30.15 -7.04
C LEU A 145 -8.51 29.95 -7.87
N ASP A 146 -7.34 30.14 -7.27
CA ASP A 146 -6.06 30.02 -7.95
C ASP A 146 -5.32 28.73 -7.57
N GLU A 147 -5.05 27.88 -8.56
CA GLU A 147 -4.30 26.63 -8.37
C GLU A 147 -2.81 26.91 -8.12
N PRO A 148 -2.20 26.37 -7.04
CA PRO A 148 -0.77 26.52 -6.82
C PRO A 148 0.04 25.73 -7.87
N THR A 149 0.94 26.43 -8.57
CA THR A 149 1.81 25.86 -9.62
C THR A 149 3.29 26.20 -9.45
N PHE A 150 3.65 27.03 -8.46
CA PHE A 150 5.03 27.44 -8.22
C PHE A 150 5.83 26.37 -7.46
N THR A 151 7.15 26.43 -7.56
CA THR A 151 8.07 25.54 -6.82
C THR A 151 9.00 26.32 -5.89
N ASP A 152 8.68 27.59 -5.62
CA ASP A 152 9.39 28.39 -4.64
C ASP A 152 9.33 27.72 -3.25
N LEU A 153 10.44 27.80 -2.54
CA LEU A 153 10.57 27.18 -1.21
C LEU A 153 9.80 27.97 -0.14
N GLU A 154 9.63 29.28 -0.35
CA GLU A 154 8.88 30.15 0.56
C GLU A 154 7.38 30.17 0.22
N PRO A 155 6.50 30.25 1.24
CA PRO A 155 5.07 30.28 1.00
C PRO A 155 4.64 31.55 0.28
N ARG A 156 3.68 31.41 -0.63
CA ARG A 156 3.14 32.54 -1.41
C ARG A 156 1.72 32.28 -1.88
N VAL A 157 1.08 33.34 -2.36
CA VAL A 157 -0.19 33.27 -3.07
C VAL A 157 0.00 32.60 -4.44
N ALA A 158 -1.00 31.85 -4.89
CA ALA A 158 -0.96 31.12 -6.16
C ALA A 158 -1.28 31.99 -7.38
N GLY A 159 -2.11 33.02 -7.20
CA GLY A 159 -2.53 33.93 -8.26
C GLY A 159 -3.01 35.28 -7.74
N SER A 160 -3.81 35.97 -8.55
CA SER A 160 -4.25 37.35 -8.31
C SER A 160 -5.73 37.47 -7.98
N SER A 161 -6.45 36.36 -7.78
CA SER A 161 -7.90 36.36 -7.51
C SER A 161 -8.24 36.91 -6.12
N GLY A 162 -7.25 37.08 -5.24
CA GLY A 162 -7.45 37.64 -3.90
C GLY A 162 -8.21 36.69 -2.96
N ASP A 163 -8.14 35.37 -3.22
CA ASP A 163 -8.78 34.34 -2.40
C ASP A 163 -8.16 34.22 -0.99
N GLY A 164 -6.97 34.79 -0.80
CA GLY A 164 -6.27 34.86 0.48
C GLY A 164 -5.53 33.56 0.85
N TYR A 165 -5.38 32.63 -0.09
CA TYR A 165 -4.63 31.41 0.15
C TYR A 165 -3.13 31.64 0.12
N ILE A 166 -2.42 31.06 1.09
CA ILE A 166 -0.95 30.98 1.08
C ILE A 166 -0.59 29.51 1.06
N TRP A 167 0.09 29.11 -0.02
CA TRP A 167 0.53 27.74 -0.24
C TRP A 167 2.03 27.65 -0.02
N LYS A 168 2.52 26.49 0.44
CA LYS A 168 3.95 26.14 0.40
C LYS A 168 4.12 24.84 -0.37
N TYR A 169 5.07 24.82 -1.29
CA TYR A 169 5.45 23.63 -2.05
C TYR A 169 6.17 22.63 -1.15
N LEU A 170 5.85 21.33 -1.28
CA LEU A 170 6.51 20.24 -0.56
C LEU A 170 7.35 19.37 -1.50
N TYR A 171 6.73 18.72 -2.48
CA TYR A 171 7.43 17.85 -3.43
C TYR A 171 6.61 17.61 -4.70
N THR A 172 7.22 16.94 -5.67
CA THR A 172 6.58 16.49 -6.91
C THR A 172 6.70 14.98 -7.04
N LEU A 173 5.62 14.32 -7.43
CA LEU A 173 5.64 12.87 -7.63
C LEU A 173 6.38 12.49 -8.90
N SER A 174 7.21 11.45 -8.80
CA SER A 174 7.84 10.87 -9.97
C SER A 174 6.82 10.06 -10.79
N PRO A 175 6.95 9.99 -12.13
CA PRO A 175 6.06 9.16 -12.95
C PRO A 175 6.03 7.68 -12.55
N SER A 176 7.15 7.14 -12.07
CA SER A 176 7.23 5.77 -11.55
C SER A 176 6.39 5.57 -10.30
N ASP A 177 6.40 6.55 -9.39
CA ASP A 177 5.63 6.47 -8.15
C ASP A 177 4.13 6.61 -8.43
N ILE A 178 3.76 7.43 -9.41
CA ILE A 178 2.37 7.58 -9.83
C ILE A 178 1.84 6.24 -10.36
N ILE A 179 2.56 5.57 -11.26
CA ILE A 179 2.12 4.29 -11.83
C ILE A 179 1.93 3.23 -10.72
N LYS A 180 2.90 3.10 -9.82
CA LYS A 180 2.89 2.05 -8.78
C LYS A 180 1.99 2.37 -7.58
N PHE A 181 2.02 3.61 -7.08
CA PHE A 181 1.52 3.95 -5.75
C PHE A 181 0.38 4.98 -5.75
N ASP A 182 0.08 5.64 -6.86
CA ASP A 182 -1.15 6.45 -6.94
C ASP A 182 -2.39 5.56 -7.09
N SER A 183 -3.46 5.95 -6.39
CA SER A 183 -4.75 5.24 -6.41
C SER A 183 -5.89 6.25 -6.37
N THR A 184 -7.13 5.76 -6.30
CA THR A 184 -8.32 6.61 -6.19
C THR A 184 -8.36 7.38 -4.87
N GLU A 185 -7.92 6.75 -3.77
CA GLU A 185 -8.07 7.28 -2.41
C GLU A 185 -6.75 7.66 -1.75
N PHE A 186 -5.61 7.21 -2.28
CA PHE A 186 -4.30 7.42 -1.68
C PHE A 186 -3.28 7.90 -2.71
N MET A 187 -2.37 8.77 -2.26
CA MET A 187 -1.25 9.30 -3.02
C MET A 187 0.08 9.03 -2.33
N PRO A 188 1.18 8.85 -3.08
CA PRO A 188 2.48 8.54 -2.52
C PRO A 188 3.15 9.70 -1.77
N VAL A 189 3.96 9.32 -0.79
CA VAL A 189 4.92 10.17 -0.09
C VAL A 189 6.33 9.62 -0.38
N PRO A 190 7.30 10.47 -0.79
CA PRO A 190 8.64 10.02 -1.17
C PRO A 190 9.28 9.15 -0.08
N ASN A 191 9.91 8.05 -0.49
CA ASN A 191 10.38 7.00 0.41
C ASN A 191 11.65 7.33 1.19
N ASP A 192 12.49 8.21 0.63
CA ASP A 192 13.81 8.51 1.17
C ASP A 192 13.92 10.01 1.45
N TRP A 193 12.90 10.58 2.10
CA TRP A 193 12.84 12.03 2.37
C TRP A 193 14.10 12.55 3.10
N GLU A 194 14.59 11.76 4.05
CA GLU A 194 15.71 12.12 4.91
C GLU A 194 17.06 12.14 4.16
N THR A 195 17.19 11.42 3.04
CA THR A 195 18.47 11.22 2.34
C THR A 195 18.45 11.61 0.86
N SER A 196 17.28 11.76 0.25
CA SER A 196 17.11 12.08 -1.17
C SER A 196 17.62 13.48 -1.48
N SER A 197 18.32 13.60 -2.61
CA SER A 197 18.75 14.88 -3.19
C SER A 197 17.59 15.65 -3.82
N ASP A 198 16.56 14.96 -4.30
CA ASP A 198 15.47 15.58 -5.07
C ASP A 198 14.64 16.54 -4.20
N ASN A 199 14.54 16.23 -2.90
CA ASN A 199 13.78 17.01 -1.93
C ASN A 199 14.69 17.80 -0.97
N ALA A 200 16.01 17.78 -1.19
CA ALA A 200 16.98 18.39 -0.28
C ALA A 200 16.73 19.90 -0.11
N LEU A 201 16.40 20.61 -1.20
CA LEU A 201 16.14 22.05 -1.14
C LEU A 201 14.97 22.41 -0.21
N VAL A 202 13.91 21.59 -0.19
CA VAL A 202 12.75 21.83 0.67
C VAL A 202 13.07 21.49 2.13
N ARG A 203 13.76 20.36 2.34
CA ARG A 203 14.20 19.92 3.67
C ARG A 203 15.18 20.88 4.32
N ASP A 204 16.17 21.34 3.57
CA ASP A 204 17.24 22.21 4.07
C ASP A 204 16.77 23.68 4.25
N ASN A 205 15.66 24.07 3.59
CA ASN A 205 14.97 25.33 3.82
C ASN A 205 14.07 25.33 5.08
N ALA A 206 13.79 24.16 5.66
CA ALA A 206 12.97 24.08 6.85
C ALA A 206 13.69 24.71 8.06
N VAL A 207 13.00 25.59 8.78
CA VAL A 207 13.53 26.26 9.97
C VAL A 207 12.67 25.87 11.17
N SER A 208 13.30 25.27 12.17
CA SER A 208 12.60 24.82 13.38
C SER A 208 11.95 26.00 14.10
N GLY A 209 10.63 25.89 14.33
CA GLY A 209 9.85 26.91 15.03
C GLY A 209 9.77 28.25 14.30
N SER A 210 9.95 28.30 12.97
CA SER A 210 9.73 29.53 12.19
C SER A 210 8.24 29.84 12.07
N ILE A 211 7.83 31.06 12.41
CA ILE A 211 6.44 31.50 12.29
C ILE A 211 6.23 31.99 10.87
N LYS A 212 5.34 31.35 10.10
CA LYS A 212 5.01 31.79 8.74
C LYS A 212 3.64 32.47 8.64
N ILE A 213 2.72 32.10 9.52
CA ILE A 213 1.33 32.59 9.50
C ILE A 213 0.91 33.02 10.90
N VAL A 214 0.25 34.17 10.94
CA VAL A 214 -0.50 34.67 12.09
C VAL A 214 -1.92 34.95 11.62
N THR A 215 -2.92 34.44 12.33
CA THR A 215 -4.32 34.72 12.01
C THR A 215 -4.94 35.65 13.04
N VAL A 216 -5.87 36.49 12.59
CA VAL A 216 -6.60 37.41 13.47
C VAL A 216 -7.82 36.68 14.01
N ARG A 217 -7.89 36.48 15.32
CA ARG A 217 -9.04 35.88 16.00
C ARG A 217 -10.08 36.94 16.38
N ASN A 218 -9.63 38.09 16.87
CA ASN A 218 -10.47 39.24 17.16
C ASN A 218 -9.81 40.51 16.65
N LYS A 219 -10.54 41.31 15.85
CA LYS A 219 -10.03 42.56 15.26
C LYS A 219 -9.81 43.69 16.26
N GLY A 220 -10.38 43.58 17.46
CA GLY A 220 -10.38 44.65 18.45
C GLY A 220 -11.30 45.82 18.06
N LEU A 221 -11.28 46.87 18.89
CA LEU A 221 -12.05 48.10 18.68
C LEU A 221 -11.21 49.32 19.08
N ASN A 222 -11.15 50.34 18.22
CA ASN A 222 -10.37 51.56 18.42
C ASN A 222 -8.86 51.30 18.64
N VAL A 223 -8.30 50.32 17.91
CA VAL A 223 -6.92 49.82 18.08
C VAL A 223 -5.88 50.80 17.56
N GLY A 224 -6.20 51.65 16.59
CA GLY A 224 -5.25 52.61 16.04
C GLY A 224 -5.89 53.55 15.03
N ALA A 225 -5.12 54.50 14.51
CA ALA A 225 -5.60 55.38 13.44
C ALA A 225 -5.94 54.57 12.17
N ALA A 226 -6.98 55.00 11.47
CA ALA A 226 -7.43 54.39 10.23
C ALA A 226 -6.32 54.32 9.17
N ASN A 227 -6.25 53.21 8.44
CA ASN A 227 -5.30 52.96 7.34
C ASN A 227 -3.81 53.05 7.73
N LEU A 228 -3.48 52.81 9.01
CA LEU A 228 -2.11 52.80 9.51
C LEU A 228 -1.53 51.39 9.53
N GLN A 229 -0.23 51.28 9.24
CA GLN A 229 0.54 50.05 9.40
C GLN A 229 1.55 50.20 10.54
N TYR A 230 1.56 49.22 11.44
CA TYR A 230 2.57 49.08 12.47
C TYR A 230 3.54 47.99 12.05
N ARG A 231 4.80 48.36 11.81
CA ARG A 231 5.86 47.46 11.33
C ARG A 231 6.74 47.01 12.49
N ASN A 232 7.41 45.87 12.31
CA ASN A 232 8.37 45.31 13.25
C ASN A 232 7.75 45.07 14.64
N VAL A 233 6.48 44.69 14.69
CA VAL A 233 5.79 44.34 15.93
C VAL A 233 6.33 42.98 16.37
N PRO A 234 6.96 42.87 17.56
CA PRO A 234 7.64 41.65 17.94
C PRO A 234 6.63 40.55 18.32
N ILE A 235 6.93 39.32 17.88
CA ILE A 235 6.25 38.12 18.37
C ILE A 235 7.12 37.51 19.47
N LYS A 236 6.59 37.50 20.69
CA LYS A 236 7.28 37.03 21.90
C LYS A 236 6.77 35.66 22.33
N GLY A 237 7.65 34.87 22.91
CA GLY A 237 7.41 33.47 23.29
C GLY A 237 8.71 32.88 23.79
N ASP A 238 8.95 31.61 23.46
CA ASP A 238 10.20 30.90 23.75
C ASP A 238 11.23 30.92 22.60
N GLY A 239 10.81 31.35 21.40
CA GLY A 239 11.70 31.55 20.26
C GLY A 239 12.34 32.93 20.19
N VAL A 240 13.10 33.16 19.11
CA VAL A 240 13.87 34.38 18.88
C VAL A 240 13.62 35.00 17.51
N GLY A 241 13.54 36.34 17.48
CA GLY A 241 13.65 37.13 16.25
C GLY A 241 12.42 37.21 15.36
N ALA A 242 11.24 36.71 15.77
CA ALA A 242 10.03 36.84 14.96
C ALA A 242 9.37 38.22 15.12
N GLU A 243 8.91 38.78 13.99
CA GLU A 243 8.28 40.09 13.89
C GLU A 243 7.15 40.06 12.84
N CYS A 244 6.13 40.89 13.03
CA CYS A 244 5.04 41.05 12.08
C CYS A 244 4.70 42.53 11.80
N THR A 245 3.95 42.73 10.73
CA THR A 245 3.32 44.00 10.38
C THR A 245 1.82 43.87 10.56
N ILE A 246 1.21 44.80 11.31
CA ILE A 246 -0.23 44.87 11.56
C ILE A 246 -0.81 46.03 10.76
N THR A 247 -1.85 45.77 9.99
CA THR A 247 -2.59 46.80 9.24
C THR A 247 -3.94 47.08 9.91
N ILE A 248 -4.27 48.35 10.10
CA ILE A 248 -5.55 48.81 10.66
C ILE A 248 -6.47 49.29 9.54
N ASP A 249 -7.75 48.89 9.59
CA ASP A 249 -8.78 49.30 8.64
C ASP A 249 -9.33 50.72 8.90
N GLU A 250 -10.27 51.16 8.05
CA GLU A 250 -10.93 52.46 8.17
C GLU A 250 -11.76 52.62 9.46
N ASN A 251 -12.16 51.51 10.08
CA ASN A 251 -12.95 51.46 11.31
C ASN A 251 -12.07 51.43 12.57
N SER A 252 -10.76 51.65 12.44
CA SER A 252 -9.80 51.58 13.56
C SER A 252 -9.72 50.17 14.19
N GLN A 253 -9.90 49.12 13.39
CA GLN A 253 -9.79 47.71 13.80
C GLN A 253 -8.66 47.01 13.04
N VAL A 254 -8.17 45.87 13.55
CA VAL A 254 -7.14 45.11 12.85
C VAL A 254 -7.71 44.44 11.60
N LEU A 255 -7.12 44.77 10.45
CA LEU A 255 -7.46 44.21 9.15
C LEU A 255 -6.70 42.91 8.87
N SER A 256 -5.37 42.98 8.98
CA SER A 256 -4.47 41.87 8.65
C SER A 256 -3.20 41.91 9.48
N VAL A 257 -2.55 40.74 9.58
CA VAL A 257 -1.22 40.58 10.16
C VAL A 257 -0.37 39.77 9.20
N GLU A 258 0.77 40.33 8.82
CA GLU A 258 1.73 39.70 7.91
C GLU A 258 3.05 39.51 8.64
N VAL A 259 3.62 38.31 8.58
CA VAL A 259 4.92 38.05 9.21
C VAL A 259 6.02 38.73 8.40
N SER A 260 6.79 39.61 9.03
CA SER A 260 7.91 40.31 8.40
C SER A 260 9.26 39.65 8.68
N ASN A 261 9.39 38.95 9.81
CA ASN A 261 10.51 38.08 10.13
C ASN A 261 9.99 36.81 10.80
N GLN A 262 10.33 35.64 10.24
CA GLN A 262 9.81 34.36 10.71
C GLN A 262 10.40 33.91 12.05
N GLY A 263 11.58 34.43 12.43
CA GLY A 263 12.32 33.98 13.60
C GLY A 263 12.63 32.48 13.58
N SER A 264 13.00 31.94 14.75
CA SER A 264 13.27 30.51 14.94
C SER A 264 13.06 30.08 16.39
N GLY A 265 12.87 28.77 16.59
CA GLY A 265 12.81 28.15 17.91
C GLY A 265 11.50 28.33 18.68
N TYR A 266 10.44 28.87 18.06
CA TYR A 266 9.16 29.04 18.73
C TYR A 266 8.42 27.71 18.86
N THR A 267 7.94 27.39 20.07
CA THR A 267 6.91 26.36 20.33
C THR A 267 5.57 26.97 20.71
N TYR A 268 5.58 28.23 21.16
CA TYR A 268 4.41 29.07 21.35
C TYR A 268 4.80 30.54 21.18
N GLY A 269 3.82 31.40 20.90
CA GLY A 269 4.08 32.83 20.77
C GLY A 269 2.83 33.68 20.91
N THR A 270 3.03 34.97 21.14
CA THR A 270 2.00 36.00 21.16
C THR A 270 2.54 37.30 20.57
N VAL A 271 1.66 38.07 19.93
CA VAL A 271 2.01 39.38 19.38
C VAL A 271 2.04 40.40 20.52
N ASP A 272 3.20 41.04 20.74
CA ASP A 272 3.34 42.07 21.76
C ASP A 272 3.03 43.45 21.16
N LEU A 273 1.76 43.83 21.25
CA LEU A 273 1.25 45.12 20.79
C LEU A 273 1.97 46.31 21.44
N VAL A 274 2.25 46.23 22.74
CA VAL A 274 2.82 47.37 23.48
C VAL A 274 4.28 47.57 23.06
N ALA A 275 5.06 46.50 22.99
CA ALA A 275 6.43 46.58 22.49
C ALA A 275 6.50 47.02 21.02
N GLY A 276 5.51 46.66 20.21
CA GLY A 276 5.37 47.14 18.82
C GLY A 276 4.77 48.54 18.67
N SER A 277 4.52 49.26 19.78
CA SER A 277 3.86 50.58 19.78
C SER A 277 2.49 50.60 19.10
N VAL A 278 1.80 49.46 19.09
CA VAL A 278 0.42 49.31 18.60
C VAL A 278 -0.52 49.59 19.77
N PRO A 279 -1.43 50.59 19.66
CA PRO A 279 -2.40 50.82 20.71
C PRO A 279 -3.31 49.59 20.88
N THR A 280 -3.75 49.32 22.11
CA THR A 280 -4.55 48.12 22.40
C THR A 280 -6.04 48.32 22.15
N GLY A 281 -6.48 49.57 21.99
CA GLY A 281 -7.88 49.94 21.84
C GLY A 281 -8.74 49.67 23.07
N THR A 282 -10.06 49.84 22.90
CA THR A 282 -11.08 49.57 23.93
C THR A 282 -11.34 48.07 24.08
N VAL A 283 -11.30 47.33 22.95
CA VAL A 283 -11.30 45.87 22.93
C VAL A 283 -9.98 45.42 22.34
N ARG A 284 -9.21 44.65 23.11
CA ARG A 284 -7.88 44.20 22.70
C ARG A 284 -7.97 43.17 21.57
N PRO A 285 -7.28 43.38 20.43
CA PRO A 285 -7.25 42.37 19.38
C PRO A 285 -6.47 41.13 19.84
N THR A 286 -6.85 39.97 19.30
CA THR A 286 -6.21 38.69 19.61
C THR A 286 -5.82 37.95 18.34
N PHE A 287 -4.73 37.22 18.42
CA PHE A 287 -4.07 36.56 17.29
C PHE A 287 -3.73 35.12 17.62
N ASP A 288 -3.78 34.28 16.59
CA ASP A 288 -3.28 32.90 16.66
C ASP A 288 -1.97 32.83 15.90
N ILE A 289 -0.89 32.53 16.62
CA ILE A 289 0.42 32.25 16.04
C ILE A 289 0.43 30.79 15.60
N ILE A 290 0.60 30.52 14.31
CA ILE A 290 0.62 29.16 13.80
C ILE A 290 2.04 28.62 13.81
N ILE A 291 2.31 27.66 14.69
CA ILE A 291 3.60 27.01 14.88
C ILE A 291 3.74 25.81 13.92
N PRO A 292 4.85 25.67 13.18
CA PRO A 292 5.08 24.55 12.25
C PRO A 292 5.33 23.22 13.00
N PRO A 293 5.37 22.07 12.29
CA PRO A 293 5.80 20.82 12.91
C PRO A 293 7.27 20.90 13.39
N GLN A 294 7.68 19.94 14.21
CA GLN A 294 9.06 19.87 14.70
C GLN A 294 10.06 19.89 13.53
N GLY A 295 11.04 20.79 13.59
CA GLY A 295 12.02 21.00 12.52
C GLY A 295 11.59 22.01 11.44
N GLY A 296 10.30 22.38 11.39
CA GLY A 296 9.75 23.31 10.40
C GLY A 296 9.05 22.59 9.23
N HIS A 297 8.29 23.37 8.44
CA HIS A 297 7.62 22.85 7.24
C HIS A 297 8.65 22.35 6.20
N GLY A 298 8.54 21.08 5.81
CA GLY A 298 9.44 20.39 4.90
C GLY A 298 10.56 19.58 5.59
N TYR A 299 10.71 19.66 6.91
CA TYR A 299 11.81 18.95 7.59
C TYR A 299 11.59 17.43 7.61
N ASP A 300 10.44 16.98 8.13
CA ASP A 300 10.02 15.57 8.15
C ASP A 300 8.64 15.45 7.50
N ILE A 301 8.62 15.06 6.22
CA ILE A 301 7.38 14.95 5.46
C ILE A 301 6.43 13.88 6.02
N TYR A 302 6.97 12.80 6.59
CA TYR A 302 6.14 11.70 7.12
C TYR A 302 5.37 12.18 8.33
N ARG A 303 6.02 12.96 9.19
CA ARG A 303 5.37 13.60 10.34
C ARG A 303 4.46 14.74 9.92
N GLU A 304 4.86 15.57 8.98
CA GLU A 304 4.06 16.72 8.58
C GLU A 304 2.75 16.30 7.91
N MET A 305 2.78 15.27 7.08
CA MET A 305 1.60 14.81 6.33
C MET A 305 0.84 13.66 7.00
N GLY A 306 1.35 13.10 8.11
CA GLY A 306 0.70 11.99 8.80
C GLY A 306 0.78 10.68 8.02
N ALA A 307 1.96 10.37 7.46
CA ALA A 307 2.19 9.20 6.62
C ALA A 307 2.24 7.89 7.43
N SER A 308 1.09 7.45 7.94
CA SER A 308 0.93 6.23 8.72
C SER A 308 0.54 5.00 7.88
N ASN A 309 0.22 5.19 6.60
CA ASN A 309 -0.21 4.09 5.74
C ASN A 309 0.92 3.69 4.79
N LEU A 310 0.99 2.40 4.47
CA LEU A 310 1.91 1.84 3.49
C LEU A 310 1.14 1.17 2.37
N LEU A 311 1.57 1.42 1.14
CA LEU A 311 1.11 0.69 -0.02
C LEU A 311 2.19 -0.28 -0.46
N LEU A 312 1.82 -1.56 -0.55
CA LEU A 312 2.62 -2.62 -1.15
C LEU A 312 2.10 -2.88 -2.56
N TYR A 313 3.02 -2.93 -3.51
CA TYR A 313 2.76 -3.13 -4.92
C TYR A 313 3.30 -4.48 -5.38
N ALA A 314 2.49 -5.28 -6.05
CA ALA A 314 2.95 -6.50 -6.70
C ALA A 314 2.40 -6.55 -8.12
N ARG A 315 3.30 -6.64 -9.11
CA ARG A 315 2.93 -6.97 -10.48
C ARG A 315 3.01 -8.46 -10.71
N ILE A 316 1.87 -9.04 -11.06
CA ILE A 316 1.73 -10.42 -11.45
C ILE A 316 1.66 -10.49 -12.97
N GLU A 317 2.55 -11.28 -13.54
CA GLU A 317 2.62 -11.52 -14.98
C GLU A 317 3.18 -12.91 -15.23
N ASN A 318 2.70 -13.52 -16.32
CA ASN A 318 3.29 -14.75 -16.83
C ASN A 318 4.46 -14.38 -17.75
N ASP A 319 5.69 -14.50 -17.26
CA ASP A 319 6.88 -14.22 -18.05
C ASP A 319 7.45 -15.52 -18.64
N THR A 320 8.10 -15.41 -19.80
CA THR A 320 8.58 -16.58 -20.54
C THR A 320 9.79 -17.27 -19.90
N GLN A 321 10.40 -16.66 -18.90
CA GLN A 321 11.58 -17.19 -18.20
C GLN A 321 11.19 -17.88 -16.88
N ASN A 322 10.10 -17.47 -16.24
CA ASN A 322 9.57 -17.96 -14.97
C ASN A 322 8.02 -17.91 -14.98
N PRO A 323 7.36 -18.88 -15.64
CA PRO A 323 5.90 -18.96 -15.71
C PRO A 323 5.25 -19.52 -14.43
N ASP A 324 5.62 -19.00 -13.26
CA ASP A 324 5.10 -19.44 -11.96
C ASP A 324 3.63 -19.11 -11.80
N PHE A 325 3.24 -17.93 -12.32
CA PHE A 325 1.87 -17.46 -12.28
C PHE A 325 1.06 -18.04 -13.43
N VAL A 326 0.30 -19.09 -13.11
CA VAL A 326 -0.57 -19.80 -14.05
C VAL A 326 -1.57 -18.88 -14.76
N THR A 327 -1.83 -19.18 -16.03
CA THR A 327 -2.83 -18.51 -16.88
C THR A 327 -3.94 -19.48 -17.24
N GLY A 328 -5.11 -18.99 -17.63
CA GLY A 328 -6.27 -19.81 -17.98
C GLY A 328 -7.02 -20.38 -16.77
N ASN A 329 -6.62 -20.01 -15.55
CA ASN A 329 -7.35 -20.30 -14.33
C ASN A 329 -7.67 -19.00 -13.58
N LYS A 330 -8.58 -19.09 -12.62
CA LYS A 330 -8.99 -18.01 -11.76
C LYS A 330 -8.13 -17.96 -10.50
N ILE A 331 -7.97 -16.78 -9.93
CA ILE A 331 -7.47 -16.58 -8.56
C ILE A 331 -8.48 -15.74 -7.79
N ALA A 332 -8.72 -16.08 -6.53
CA ALA A 332 -9.75 -15.41 -5.71
C ALA A 332 -9.23 -14.95 -4.34
N ARG A 333 -7.96 -15.23 -4.06
CA ARG A 333 -7.30 -14.88 -2.80
C ARG A 333 -5.94 -14.25 -3.08
N VAL A 334 -5.67 -13.16 -2.37
CA VAL A 334 -4.39 -12.45 -2.38
C VAL A 334 -3.96 -12.31 -0.93
N GLY A 335 -2.67 -12.38 -0.64
CA GLY A 335 -2.19 -12.09 0.71
C GLY A 335 -0.72 -11.73 0.77
N ILE A 336 -0.23 -11.49 1.98
CA ILE A 336 1.20 -11.25 2.25
C ILE A 336 1.67 -12.26 3.28
N VAL A 337 2.84 -12.84 3.02
CA VAL A 337 3.56 -13.66 3.99
C VAL A 337 4.95 -13.08 4.24
N GLU A 338 5.33 -13.10 5.50
CA GLU A 338 6.65 -12.73 6.01
C GLU A 338 7.48 -13.99 6.23
N ASN A 339 8.73 -13.96 5.77
CA ASN A 339 9.76 -14.97 5.97
C ASN A 339 9.35 -16.42 5.65
N PRO A 340 8.72 -16.70 4.48
CA PRO A 340 8.54 -18.08 4.05
C PRO A 340 9.92 -18.73 3.78
N THR A 341 10.02 -20.04 3.96
CA THR A 341 11.27 -20.79 3.71
C THR A 341 11.23 -21.53 2.38
N GLU A 342 12.41 -21.82 1.84
CA GLU A 342 12.54 -22.67 0.66
C GLU A 342 12.04 -24.08 0.97
N TYR A 343 11.46 -24.75 -0.04
CA TYR A 343 10.95 -26.10 0.11
C TYR A 343 12.04 -27.07 0.61
N ASN A 344 11.71 -27.91 1.60
CA ASN A 344 12.64 -28.83 2.27
C ASN A 344 13.90 -28.16 2.84
N SER A 345 13.81 -26.89 3.22
CA SER A 345 14.90 -26.14 3.83
C SER A 345 14.43 -25.26 4.98
N SER A 346 15.37 -24.86 5.84
CA SER A 346 15.19 -23.83 6.87
C SER A 346 15.66 -22.44 6.41
N THR A 347 16.15 -22.31 5.18
CA THR A 347 16.56 -21.03 4.57
C THR A 347 15.35 -20.20 4.18
N ILE A 348 15.39 -18.90 4.48
CA ILE A 348 14.37 -17.95 4.00
C ILE A 348 14.41 -17.92 2.47
N LEU A 349 13.23 -17.94 1.85
CA LEU A 349 13.06 -17.84 0.41
C LEU A 349 13.62 -16.51 -0.11
N ASP A 350 14.53 -16.59 -1.09
CA ASP A 350 15.21 -15.42 -1.67
C ASP A 350 14.84 -15.18 -3.16
N LYS A 351 14.02 -16.06 -3.75
CA LYS A 351 13.66 -15.99 -5.17
C LYS A 351 12.71 -14.81 -5.46
N PRO A 352 12.82 -14.10 -6.60
CA PRO A 352 11.92 -12.99 -6.94
C PRO A 352 10.47 -13.44 -7.17
N LYS A 353 10.29 -14.68 -7.61
CA LYS A 353 9.03 -15.38 -7.77
C LYS A 353 9.20 -16.81 -7.26
N ALA A 354 8.12 -17.42 -6.80
CA ALA A 354 8.14 -18.82 -6.41
C ALA A 354 6.80 -19.48 -6.69
N SER A 355 6.83 -20.72 -7.16
CA SER A 355 5.66 -21.59 -7.25
C SER A 355 5.39 -22.26 -5.89
N ALA A 356 4.14 -22.17 -5.42
CA ALA A 356 3.66 -22.89 -4.23
C ALA A 356 3.09 -24.27 -4.57
N VAL A 357 3.11 -24.64 -5.85
CA VAL A 357 2.47 -25.85 -6.39
C VAL A 357 3.47 -26.70 -7.16
N GLY A 358 3.22 -28.01 -7.15
CA GLY A 358 4.02 -28.99 -7.87
C GLY A 358 3.61 -29.11 -9.34
N ALA A 359 4.41 -29.83 -10.11
CA ALA A 359 4.11 -30.11 -11.51
C ALA A 359 4.61 -31.48 -11.97
N LEU A 360 3.94 -32.03 -12.98
CA LEU A 360 4.33 -33.27 -13.66
C LEU A 360 4.69 -32.96 -15.11
N LYS A 361 5.79 -33.54 -15.60
CA LYS A 361 6.10 -33.61 -17.02
C LYS A 361 5.42 -34.84 -17.59
N LEU A 362 4.43 -34.63 -18.45
CA LEU A 362 3.72 -35.70 -19.11
C LEU A 362 4.28 -35.95 -20.51
N VAL A 363 4.32 -37.23 -20.88
CA VAL A 363 4.65 -37.75 -22.21
C VAL A 363 3.68 -38.84 -22.60
N GLY A 364 3.61 -39.13 -23.90
CA GLY A 364 2.72 -40.13 -24.47
C GLY A 364 2.06 -39.63 -25.75
N THR A 365 1.41 -40.55 -26.48
CA THR A 365 0.70 -40.22 -27.71
C THR A 365 -0.45 -39.25 -27.41
N GLY A 366 -0.47 -38.11 -28.09
CA GLY A 366 -1.52 -37.11 -27.96
C GLY A 366 -1.32 -36.09 -26.83
N TYR A 367 -0.15 -36.03 -26.17
CA TYR A 367 0.10 -35.03 -25.13
C TYR A 367 -0.12 -33.59 -25.65
N SER A 368 0.29 -33.31 -26.89
CA SER A 368 0.15 -31.99 -27.50
C SER A 368 -1.28 -31.58 -27.87
N THR A 369 -2.24 -32.50 -27.74
CA THR A 369 -3.68 -32.27 -27.96
C THR A 369 -4.51 -32.59 -26.74
N ALA A 370 -3.89 -33.00 -25.64
CA ALA A 370 -4.59 -33.39 -24.42
C ALA A 370 -5.18 -32.16 -23.74
N GLU A 371 -6.41 -32.29 -23.26
CA GLU A 371 -7.08 -31.25 -22.48
C GLU A 371 -7.34 -31.72 -21.06
N PHE A 372 -6.85 -30.96 -20.09
CA PHE A 372 -7.15 -31.15 -18.68
C PHE A 372 -7.98 -29.97 -18.21
N ALA A 373 -9.23 -30.23 -17.81
CA ALA A 373 -10.13 -29.18 -17.33
C ALA A 373 -9.62 -28.62 -15.99
N ILE A 374 -9.58 -27.30 -15.85
CA ILE A 374 -9.15 -26.64 -14.61
C ILE A 374 -10.02 -27.05 -13.42
N ASN A 375 -9.41 -27.15 -12.23
CA ASN A 375 -10.03 -27.53 -10.96
C ASN A 375 -10.65 -28.95 -10.92
N THR A 376 -10.48 -29.76 -11.99
CA THR A 376 -10.77 -31.20 -11.99
C THR A 376 -9.60 -31.99 -11.41
N PHE A 377 -9.77 -33.30 -11.22
CA PHE A 377 -8.74 -34.13 -10.60
C PHE A 377 -8.05 -35.08 -11.58
N VAL A 378 -6.82 -35.42 -11.22
CA VAL A 378 -5.99 -36.45 -11.85
C VAL A 378 -5.48 -37.40 -10.78
N SER A 379 -5.26 -38.65 -11.18
CA SER A 379 -4.85 -39.74 -10.29
C SER A 379 -3.68 -40.54 -10.86
N GLN A 380 -2.91 -41.15 -9.96
CA GLN A 380 -1.87 -42.12 -10.29
C GLN A 380 -1.97 -43.30 -9.33
N THR A 381 -1.99 -44.53 -9.84
CA THR A 381 -1.82 -45.71 -8.97
C THR A 381 -0.34 -45.86 -8.63
N ILE A 382 0.03 -45.63 -7.37
CA ILE A 382 1.43 -45.67 -6.91
C ILE A 382 1.84 -47.09 -6.51
N ALA A 383 0.91 -47.82 -5.87
CA ALA A 383 1.11 -49.19 -5.40
C ALA A 383 -0.25 -49.90 -5.36
N THR A 384 -0.22 -51.21 -5.10
CA THR A 384 -1.45 -51.98 -4.85
C THR A 384 -2.24 -51.35 -3.68
N GLY A 385 -3.41 -50.78 -3.97
CA GLY A 385 -4.28 -50.15 -2.98
C GLY A 385 -3.93 -48.71 -2.60
N THR A 386 -2.93 -48.09 -3.25
CA THR A 386 -2.51 -46.71 -2.96
C THR A 386 -2.54 -45.85 -4.23
N THR A 387 -3.25 -44.73 -4.18
CA THR A 387 -3.47 -43.83 -5.32
C THR A 387 -3.10 -42.40 -4.93
N ALA A 388 -2.16 -41.80 -5.66
CA ALA A 388 -1.93 -40.35 -5.63
C ALA A 388 -3.10 -39.65 -6.31
N PHE A 389 -3.48 -38.49 -5.77
CA PHE A 389 -4.60 -37.71 -6.28
C PHE A 389 -4.31 -36.23 -6.13
N GLY A 390 -4.60 -35.44 -7.16
CA GLY A 390 -4.36 -33.99 -7.15
C GLY A 390 -5.33 -33.26 -8.05
N ARG A 391 -5.58 -31.97 -7.79
CA ARG A 391 -6.39 -31.15 -8.69
C ARG A 391 -5.51 -30.41 -9.69
N VAL A 392 -6.01 -30.31 -10.91
CA VAL A 392 -5.40 -29.62 -12.03
C VAL A 392 -5.53 -28.12 -11.85
N ILE A 393 -4.39 -27.43 -11.86
CA ILE A 393 -4.34 -25.96 -11.89
C ILE A 393 -4.26 -25.48 -13.34
N ASN A 394 -3.35 -26.07 -14.12
CA ASN A 394 -3.14 -25.74 -15.53
C ASN A 394 -2.38 -26.88 -16.24
N TYR A 395 -2.62 -27.02 -17.54
CA TYR A 395 -1.85 -27.88 -18.44
C TYR A 395 -1.36 -27.08 -19.65
N ASP A 396 -0.08 -27.17 -19.95
CA ASP A 396 0.50 -26.60 -21.17
C ASP A 396 0.71 -27.70 -22.21
N GLN A 397 -0.10 -27.67 -23.27
CA GLN A 397 -0.04 -28.61 -24.40
C GLN A 397 1.28 -28.53 -25.18
N THR A 398 1.96 -27.39 -25.16
CA THR A 398 3.23 -27.21 -25.89
C THR A 398 4.35 -27.98 -25.23
N THR A 399 4.41 -27.92 -23.90
CA THR A 399 5.49 -28.48 -23.10
C THR A 399 5.11 -29.77 -22.40
N GLY A 400 3.83 -30.12 -22.33
CA GLY A 400 3.31 -31.28 -21.60
C GLY A 400 3.39 -31.14 -20.08
N ILE A 401 3.45 -29.92 -19.55
CA ILE A 401 3.56 -29.65 -18.11
C ILE A 401 2.17 -29.55 -17.49
N LEU A 402 1.89 -30.38 -16.49
CA LEU A 402 0.68 -30.35 -15.69
C LEU A 402 0.99 -29.79 -14.30
N LYS A 403 0.54 -28.57 -13.99
CA LYS A 403 0.62 -28.01 -12.62
C LYS A 403 -0.56 -28.47 -11.80
N PHE A 404 -0.30 -28.89 -10.57
CA PHE A 404 -1.31 -29.44 -9.67
C PHE A 404 -1.04 -29.04 -8.22
N TRP A 405 -2.09 -29.10 -7.40
CA TRP A 405 -1.95 -29.04 -5.95
C TRP A 405 -2.56 -30.28 -5.28
N GLN A 406 -2.11 -30.51 -4.06
CA GLN A 406 -2.65 -31.52 -3.16
C GLN A 406 -2.93 -30.82 -1.83
N ASP A 407 -4.18 -30.90 -1.37
CA ASP A 407 -4.64 -30.26 -0.15
C ASP A 407 -5.35 -31.28 0.76
N ARG A 408 -5.70 -30.84 1.97
CA ARG A 408 -6.44 -31.67 2.93
C ARG A 408 -7.82 -32.09 2.43
N TYR A 409 -8.43 -31.37 1.50
CA TYR A 409 -9.77 -31.68 1.00
C TYR A 409 -9.78 -32.91 0.10
N LEU A 410 -8.60 -33.40 -0.29
CA LEU A 410 -8.44 -34.70 -0.94
C LEU A 410 -8.54 -35.87 0.06
N VAL A 411 -8.30 -35.61 1.36
CA VAL A 411 -8.05 -36.65 2.36
C VAL A 411 -8.83 -36.42 3.66
N GLY A 412 -10.11 -36.71 3.62
CA GLY A 412 -10.93 -36.78 4.85
C GLY A 412 -11.49 -35.45 5.33
N PHE A 413 -11.51 -34.42 4.48
CA PHE A 413 -12.14 -33.12 4.76
C PHE A 413 -13.02 -32.63 3.59
N ASN A 414 -14.13 -31.97 3.90
CA ASN A 414 -15.02 -31.37 2.89
C ASN A 414 -14.58 -29.93 2.55
N THR A 415 -14.49 -29.60 1.26
CA THR A 415 -14.04 -28.29 0.76
C THR A 415 -14.90 -27.11 1.26
N SER A 416 -16.21 -27.29 1.37
CA SER A 416 -17.14 -26.19 1.63
C SER A 416 -17.08 -25.62 3.05
N ASN A 417 -16.70 -26.44 4.04
CA ASN A 417 -16.77 -26.07 5.45
C ASN A 417 -15.64 -26.66 6.31
N GLY A 418 -14.74 -27.47 5.75
CA GLY A 418 -13.65 -28.13 6.46
C GLY A 418 -14.08 -29.19 7.45
N THR A 419 -15.34 -29.67 7.41
CA THR A 419 -15.79 -30.76 8.27
C THR A 419 -15.19 -32.09 7.82
N SER A 420 -15.15 -33.07 8.73
CA SER A 420 -14.67 -34.42 8.42
C SER A 420 -15.48 -35.05 7.29
N ASN A 421 -14.78 -35.60 6.31
CA ASN A 421 -15.30 -36.48 5.28
C ASN A 421 -14.95 -37.92 5.66
N ILE A 422 -15.98 -38.71 6.00
CA ILE A 422 -15.82 -40.11 6.44
C ILE A 422 -15.71 -41.11 5.29
N THR A 423 -15.84 -40.65 4.04
CA THR A 423 -15.72 -41.46 2.83
C THR A 423 -14.84 -40.74 1.80
N PRO A 424 -13.56 -40.46 2.12
CA PRO A 424 -12.67 -39.85 1.16
C PRO A 424 -12.40 -40.80 -0.01
N ARG A 425 -12.31 -40.23 -1.22
CA ARG A 425 -12.31 -40.98 -2.48
C ARG A 425 -11.19 -42.03 -2.58
N HIS A 426 -10.00 -41.70 -2.07
CA HIS A 426 -8.81 -42.55 -2.15
C HIS A 426 -8.21 -42.86 -0.76
N GLY A 427 -9.03 -42.80 0.30
CA GLY A 427 -8.59 -43.03 1.67
C GLY A 427 -8.19 -41.75 2.41
N TYR A 428 -7.67 -41.93 3.63
CA TYR A 428 -7.34 -40.83 4.55
C TYR A 428 -5.89 -40.35 4.44
N ASP A 429 -5.06 -41.06 3.69
CA ASP A 429 -3.64 -40.73 3.53
C ASP A 429 -3.42 -39.94 2.24
N LEU A 430 -2.67 -38.85 2.32
CA LEU A 430 -2.30 -38.06 1.15
C LEU A 430 -1.04 -38.64 0.52
N ALA A 431 -1.21 -39.40 -0.56
CA ALA A 431 -0.10 -39.96 -1.31
C ALA A 431 0.39 -38.99 -2.39
N GLU A 432 1.71 -38.81 -2.48
CA GLU A 432 2.37 -37.95 -3.49
C GLU A 432 2.54 -38.71 -4.82
N PHE A 433 2.49 -37.97 -5.94
CA PHE A 433 2.84 -38.56 -7.24
C PHE A 433 4.29 -39.03 -7.24
N THR A 434 4.58 -40.13 -7.94
CA THR A 434 5.93 -40.73 -7.96
C THR A 434 6.39 -41.12 -9.36
N SER A 435 7.68 -40.97 -9.61
CA SER A 435 8.37 -41.44 -10.82
C SER A 435 8.86 -42.89 -10.69
N SER A 436 8.73 -43.49 -9.49
CA SER A 436 9.14 -44.85 -9.18
C SER A 436 8.02 -45.60 -8.43
N PRO A 437 6.92 -45.96 -9.12
CA PRO A 437 5.81 -46.68 -8.49
C PRO A 437 6.24 -48.07 -7.99
N ASP A 438 5.63 -48.51 -6.89
CA ASP A 438 5.83 -49.82 -6.29
C ASP A 438 5.05 -50.91 -7.05
N THR A 439 5.09 -52.15 -6.53
CA THR A 439 4.39 -53.29 -7.13
C THR A 439 2.89 -53.01 -7.29
N GLY A 440 2.42 -53.11 -8.55
CA GLY A 440 1.03 -52.84 -8.93
C GLY A 440 0.73 -51.37 -9.26
N GLY A 441 1.73 -50.48 -9.18
CA GLY A 441 1.61 -49.09 -9.61
C GLY A 441 1.95 -48.86 -11.08
N THR A 442 1.75 -47.62 -11.53
CA THR A 442 1.96 -47.18 -12.91
C THR A 442 2.41 -45.72 -12.98
N LEU A 443 3.10 -45.35 -14.06
CA LEU A 443 3.41 -43.95 -14.38
C LEU A 443 2.25 -43.21 -15.07
N LEU A 444 1.17 -43.92 -15.41
CA LEU A 444 0.00 -43.33 -16.06
C LEU A 444 -0.70 -42.33 -15.14
N ILE A 445 -1.04 -41.18 -15.72
CA ILE A 445 -1.85 -40.14 -15.07
C ILE A 445 -3.24 -40.19 -15.67
N ILE A 446 -4.22 -40.50 -14.82
CA ILE A 446 -5.61 -40.73 -15.22
C ILE A 446 -6.49 -39.59 -14.70
N PRO A 447 -7.01 -38.73 -15.61
CA PRO A 447 -8.06 -37.76 -15.29
C PRO A 447 -9.37 -38.43 -14.87
N ASP A 448 -10.15 -37.74 -14.05
CA ASP A 448 -11.45 -38.23 -13.56
C ASP A 448 -12.47 -38.56 -14.64
N ASN A 449 -12.44 -37.84 -15.76
CA ASN A 449 -13.34 -38.08 -16.88
C ASN A 449 -12.87 -39.24 -17.78
N GLY A 450 -11.72 -39.88 -17.46
CA GLY A 450 -11.12 -40.96 -18.24
C GLY A 450 -10.48 -40.54 -19.57
N SER A 451 -10.49 -39.25 -19.92
CA SER A 451 -9.82 -38.76 -21.14
C SER A 451 -8.30 -38.76 -20.97
N ASN A 452 -7.53 -38.78 -22.06
CA ASN A 452 -6.05 -38.70 -22.03
C ASN A 452 -5.35 -39.76 -21.17
N SER A 453 -6.00 -40.91 -20.93
CA SER A 453 -5.52 -42.01 -20.07
C SER A 453 -4.23 -42.71 -20.57
N ASN A 454 -3.66 -42.26 -21.69
CA ASN A 454 -2.42 -42.78 -22.27
C ASN A 454 -1.20 -41.91 -21.92
N LEU A 455 -1.37 -40.85 -21.13
CA LEU A 455 -0.27 -39.99 -20.70
C LEU A 455 0.38 -40.53 -19.44
N SER A 456 1.70 -40.45 -19.39
CA SER A 456 2.52 -40.93 -18.29
C SER A 456 3.55 -39.89 -17.86
N ILE A 457 4.02 -39.98 -16.62
CA ILE A 457 5.14 -39.18 -16.13
C ILE A 457 6.40 -39.53 -16.94
N ASP A 458 7.09 -38.51 -17.45
CA ASP A 458 8.39 -38.63 -18.11
C ASP A 458 9.49 -38.83 -17.07
N SER A 459 9.61 -40.04 -16.54
CA SER A 459 10.57 -40.36 -15.47
C SER A 459 12.04 -40.23 -15.88
N ALA A 460 12.34 -40.01 -17.16
CA ALA A 460 13.69 -39.72 -17.64
C ALA A 460 14.02 -38.22 -17.68
N PHE A 461 13.03 -37.34 -17.53
CA PHE A 461 13.22 -35.90 -17.66
C PHE A 461 13.75 -35.28 -16.37
N THR A 462 14.92 -34.63 -16.44
CA THR A 462 15.45 -33.77 -15.38
C THR A 462 15.87 -32.44 -15.98
N GLY A 463 15.43 -31.33 -15.38
CA GLY A 463 15.75 -29.98 -15.84
C GLY A 463 14.63 -28.96 -15.62
N ALA A 464 14.88 -27.73 -16.05
CA ALA A 464 13.96 -26.59 -15.85
C ALA A 464 13.40 -26.00 -17.16
N SER A 465 13.77 -26.56 -18.30
CA SER A 465 13.36 -26.08 -19.62
C SER A 465 13.45 -27.16 -20.69
N THR A 466 12.85 -26.90 -21.85
CA THR A 466 13.06 -27.67 -23.08
C THR A 466 13.24 -26.73 -24.27
N VAL A 467 13.84 -27.22 -25.35
CA VAL A 467 13.97 -26.50 -26.61
C VAL A 467 13.09 -27.16 -27.66
N ILE A 468 12.12 -26.41 -28.18
CA ILE A 468 11.21 -26.85 -29.25
C ILE A 468 11.31 -25.83 -30.38
N ASN A 469 11.61 -26.29 -31.60
CA ASN A 469 11.72 -25.42 -32.79
C ASN A 469 12.66 -24.21 -32.59
N SER A 470 13.82 -24.42 -31.98
CA SER A 470 14.81 -23.36 -31.65
C SER A 470 14.32 -22.29 -30.66
N ARG A 471 13.21 -22.54 -29.95
CA ARG A 471 12.73 -21.71 -28.84
C ARG A 471 12.85 -22.46 -27.53
N THR A 472 13.44 -21.82 -26.53
CA THR A 472 13.50 -22.35 -25.16
C THR A 472 12.19 -22.04 -24.42
N TYR A 473 11.61 -23.07 -23.81
CA TYR A 473 10.46 -22.99 -22.94
C TYR A 473 10.90 -23.31 -21.52
N TYR A 474 10.85 -22.32 -20.64
CA TYR A 474 11.12 -22.49 -19.21
C TYR A 474 9.84 -22.90 -18.48
N TYR A 475 9.96 -23.65 -17.40
CA TYR A 475 8.80 -24.17 -16.66
C TYR A 475 8.53 -23.43 -15.33
N GLY A 476 9.46 -22.60 -14.88
CA GLY A 476 9.40 -21.95 -13.56
C GLY A 476 9.65 -22.92 -12.39
N LEU A 477 9.96 -24.17 -12.70
CA LEU A 477 10.18 -25.24 -11.74
C LEU A 477 11.33 -26.12 -12.20
N ASN A 478 12.03 -26.72 -11.24
CA ASN A 478 13.07 -27.72 -11.51
C ASN A 478 12.46 -29.12 -11.40
N PHE A 479 12.52 -29.89 -12.48
CA PHE A 479 12.06 -31.27 -12.52
C PHE A 479 13.21 -32.23 -12.22
N THR A 480 12.91 -33.25 -11.43
CA THR A 480 13.72 -34.45 -11.24
C THR A 480 12.83 -35.64 -11.54
N ASP A 481 13.26 -36.51 -12.46
CA ASP A 481 12.51 -37.69 -12.91
C ASP A 481 11.04 -37.38 -13.29
N GLY A 482 10.82 -36.28 -14.00
CA GLY A 482 9.51 -35.86 -14.49
C GLY A 482 8.60 -35.24 -13.44
N ILE A 483 9.06 -35.04 -12.20
CA ILE A 483 8.30 -34.42 -11.12
C ILE A 483 9.01 -33.15 -10.65
N ALA A 484 8.25 -32.08 -10.49
CA ALA A 484 8.69 -30.86 -9.84
C ALA A 484 7.93 -30.62 -8.54
N LEU A 485 8.68 -30.32 -7.50
CA LEU A 485 8.18 -29.96 -6.18
C LEU A 485 7.93 -28.44 -6.10
N PRO A 486 7.10 -27.95 -5.17
CA PRO A 486 6.98 -26.54 -4.87
C PRO A 486 8.34 -25.92 -4.54
N GLU A 487 8.48 -24.61 -4.72
CA GLU A 487 9.71 -23.89 -4.37
C GLU A 487 9.69 -23.30 -2.96
N VAL A 488 8.49 -23.15 -2.41
CA VAL A 488 8.26 -22.67 -1.05
C VAL A 488 7.76 -23.80 -0.16
N GLN A 489 8.25 -23.84 1.08
CA GLN A 489 7.78 -24.78 2.09
C GLN A 489 6.37 -24.38 2.53
N LYS A 490 5.41 -25.31 2.42
CA LYS A 490 4.08 -25.12 2.99
C LYS A 490 4.17 -24.89 4.50
N GLN A 491 3.31 -23.99 5.01
CA GLN A 491 3.21 -23.66 6.45
C GLN A 491 4.50 -23.08 7.04
N SER A 492 5.26 -22.31 6.25
CA SER A 492 6.46 -21.61 6.70
C SER A 492 6.26 -20.10 6.79
N GLY A 493 6.93 -19.41 7.71
CA GLY A 493 6.75 -17.97 7.88
C GLY A 493 5.38 -17.58 8.47
N ASN A 494 5.05 -16.28 8.40
CA ASN A 494 3.85 -15.70 9.01
C ASN A 494 2.92 -15.11 7.95
N ILE A 495 1.66 -15.54 7.88
CA ILE A 495 0.65 -14.89 7.03
C ILE A 495 0.17 -13.62 7.74
N ILE A 496 0.51 -12.45 7.21
CA ILE A 496 0.24 -11.15 7.84
C ILE A 496 -0.90 -10.37 7.19
N TYR A 497 -1.36 -10.80 6.02
CA TYR A 497 -2.49 -10.18 5.32
C TYR A 497 -3.16 -11.19 4.39
N VAL A 498 -4.49 -11.18 4.35
CA VAL A 498 -5.29 -11.96 3.40
C VAL A 498 -6.49 -11.14 2.95
N ASP A 499 -6.77 -11.17 1.65
CA ASP A 499 -7.93 -10.60 0.99
C ASP A 499 -8.62 -11.69 0.16
N ASN A 500 -9.91 -11.90 0.45
CA ASN A 500 -10.79 -12.72 -0.37
C ASN A 500 -11.60 -11.78 -1.26
N ARG A 501 -11.52 -12.00 -2.57
CA ARG A 501 -12.11 -11.10 -3.56
C ARG A 501 -12.80 -11.87 -4.69
N PRO A 502 -13.64 -11.20 -5.52
CA PRO A 502 -14.20 -11.83 -6.70
C PRO A 502 -13.07 -12.36 -7.59
N SER A 503 -13.29 -13.51 -8.21
CA SER A 503 -12.23 -14.23 -8.87
C SER A 503 -11.76 -13.49 -10.12
N ILE A 504 -10.45 -13.45 -10.33
CA ILE A 504 -9.82 -12.83 -11.48
C ILE A 504 -9.36 -13.95 -12.42
N LEU A 505 -9.95 -14.02 -13.62
CA LEU A 505 -9.50 -14.94 -14.66
C LEU A 505 -8.20 -14.40 -15.27
N ARG A 506 -7.12 -15.19 -15.21
CA ARG A 506 -5.82 -14.78 -15.74
C ARG A 506 -5.68 -15.16 -17.20
N SER A 507 -5.14 -14.24 -18.01
CA SER A 507 -4.79 -14.49 -19.40
C SER A 507 -3.31 -14.20 -19.67
N SER A 508 -2.73 -14.81 -20.70
CA SER A 508 -1.30 -14.65 -21.05
C SER A 508 -0.93 -13.23 -21.48
N ASN A 509 -1.89 -12.45 -21.99
CA ASN A 509 -1.68 -11.08 -22.42
C ASN A 509 -2.01 -10.04 -21.34
N GLN A 510 -2.40 -10.50 -20.14
CA GLN A 510 -2.80 -9.64 -19.04
C GLN A 510 -1.67 -9.55 -18.00
N LYS A 511 -1.51 -8.33 -17.48
CA LYS A 511 -0.72 -8.05 -16.29
C LYS A 511 -1.68 -7.59 -15.21
N GLU A 512 -1.53 -8.12 -14.02
CA GLU A 512 -2.33 -7.73 -12.87
C GLU A 512 -1.47 -6.95 -11.88
N ASP A 513 -1.89 -5.71 -11.62
CA ASP A 513 -1.27 -4.86 -10.61
C ASP A 513 -2.07 -4.96 -9.31
N ILE A 514 -1.44 -5.50 -8.28
CA ILE A 514 -2.01 -5.63 -6.93
C ILE A 514 -1.43 -4.51 -6.08
N LYS A 515 -2.34 -3.70 -5.50
CA LYS A 515 -2.01 -2.64 -4.55
C LYS A 515 -2.69 -2.96 -3.21
N ILE A 516 -1.90 -3.24 -2.18
CA ILE A 516 -2.37 -3.55 -0.82
C ILE A 516 -2.03 -2.36 0.07
N ILE A 517 -3.02 -1.84 0.80
CA ILE A 517 -2.82 -0.71 1.72
C ILE A 517 -2.92 -1.22 3.15
N LEU A 518 -1.85 -1.05 3.92
CA LEU A 518 -1.80 -1.33 5.34
C LEU A 518 -1.92 -0.02 6.12
N GLN A 519 -2.84 0.01 7.08
CA GLN A 519 -3.10 1.16 7.95
C GLN A 519 -2.67 0.80 9.38
N PHE A 520 -1.89 1.67 10.01
CA PHE A 520 -1.31 1.45 11.36
C PHE A 520 -1.98 2.30 12.44
#